data_AF-A0A084SII1-F1
#
_entry.id   AF-A0A084SII1-F1
#
_cell.length_a   1.000
_cell.length_b   1.000
_cell.length_c   1.000
_cell.angle_alpha   90.00
_cell.angle_beta   90.00
_cell.angle_gamma   90.00
#
_symmetry.space_group_name_H-M   'P 1'
#
loop_
_entity.id
_entity.type
_entity.pdbx_description
1 polymer ?
#
loop_
_entity_poly.entity_id
_entity_poly.type
_entity_poly.pdbx_seq_one_letter_code
_entity_poly.pdbx_strand_id
1 'polypeptide(L)'
;MYPTLRSHAERFVDGLDRSSDFVADELEDLKAPAGRHKAVVAAMGAILKPGRPIQATLEDHRWIEPRTLKLPRISAILKFLSDLTGVQPSASEPTNAA
;
A
#
# COMPACT_ATOMS: atom_id res chain seq x y z
N MET A 1 -0.75 -14.15 -0.08
CA MET A 1 0.37 -13.30 -0.55
C MET A 1 0.90 -13.91 -1.86
N TYR A 2 1.22 -13.13 -2.89
CA TYR A 2 1.66 -13.62 -4.22
C TYR A 2 3.15 -13.27 -4.49
N PRO A 3 4.11 -13.92 -3.79
CA PRO A 3 5.52 -13.52 -3.83
C PRO A 3 6.16 -13.69 -5.22
N THR A 4 5.93 -14.81 -5.90
CA THR A 4 6.49 -15.06 -7.24
C THR A 4 5.97 -14.06 -8.27
N LEU A 5 4.66 -13.76 -8.24
CA LEU A 5 4.03 -12.78 -9.11
C LEU A 5 4.62 -11.38 -8.90
N ARG A 6 4.83 -11.00 -7.64
CA ARG A 6 5.48 -9.74 -7.29
C ARG A 6 6.89 -9.64 -7.88
N SER A 7 7.70 -10.69 -7.74
CA SER A 7 9.06 -10.71 -8.30
C SER A 7 9.07 -10.61 -9.83
N HIS A 8 8.10 -11.22 -10.51
CA HIS A 8 7.95 -11.07 -11.96
C HIS A 8 7.54 -9.64 -12.35
N ALA A 9 6.62 -9.03 -11.61
CA ALA A 9 6.20 -7.66 -11.85
C ALA A 9 7.33 -6.64 -11.59
N GLU A 10 8.12 -6.84 -10.53
CA GLU A 10 9.31 -6.03 -10.24
C GLU A 10 10.32 -6.11 -11.39
N ARG A 11 10.66 -7.33 -11.87
CA ARG A 11 11.56 -7.49 -13.02
C ARG A 11 11.02 -6.84 -14.30
N PHE A 12 9.72 -6.94 -14.54
CA PHE A 12 9.09 -6.32 -15.71
C PHE A 12 9.22 -4.79 -15.65
N VAL A 13 8.89 -4.17 -14.52
CA VAL A 13 8.97 -2.71 -14.35
C VAL A 13 10.41 -2.20 -14.36
N ASP A 14 11.33 -2.96 -13.76
CA ASP A 14 12.74 -2.57 -13.68
C ASP A 14 13.51 -2.82 -14.99
N GLY A 15 13.02 -3.72 -15.85
CA GLY A 15 13.63 -4.07 -17.14
C GLY A 15 13.30 -3.12 -18.30
N LEU A 16 12.43 -2.13 -18.09
CA LEU A 16 12.07 -1.13 -19.10
C LEU A 16 13.17 -0.07 -19.23
N ASP A 17 13.50 0.31 -20.47
CA ASP A 17 14.44 1.40 -20.72
C ASP A 17 13.72 2.74 -20.58
N ARG A 18 13.89 3.32 -19.40
CA ARG A 18 13.30 4.60 -19.00
C ARG A 18 13.69 5.79 -19.88
N SER A 19 14.70 5.65 -20.75
CA SER A 19 15.17 6.72 -21.63
C SER A 19 14.52 6.70 -23.02
N SER A 20 14.03 5.54 -23.47
CA SER A 20 13.51 5.34 -24.82
C SER A 20 12.04 4.90 -24.86
N ASP A 21 11.52 4.30 -23.78
CA ASP A 21 10.18 3.73 -23.73
C ASP A 21 9.08 4.70 -23.24
N PHE A 22 9.43 5.95 -22.88
CA PHE A 22 8.50 6.90 -22.23
C PHE A 22 8.52 8.30 -22.84
N VAL A 23 7.35 8.95 -22.85
CA VAL A 23 7.27 10.40 -23.07
C VAL A 23 7.72 11.13 -21.80
N ALA A 24 8.34 12.31 -21.95
CA ALA A 24 9.00 13.03 -20.85
C ALA A 24 8.12 13.20 -19.59
N ASP A 25 6.83 13.52 -19.76
CA ASP A 25 5.88 13.73 -18.67
C ASP A 25 5.52 12.43 -17.93
N GLU A 26 5.37 11.31 -18.65
CA GLU A 26 5.06 9.98 -18.07
C GLU A 26 6.25 9.42 -17.27
N LEU A 27 7.46 9.79 -17.70
CA LEU A 27 8.68 9.42 -17.02
C LEU A 27 8.83 10.12 -15.67
N GLU A 28 8.31 11.34 -15.50
CA GLU A 28 8.31 12.04 -14.21
C GLU A 28 7.44 11.32 -13.18
N ASP A 29 6.24 10.89 -13.56
CA ASP A 29 5.32 10.15 -12.70
C ASP A 29 5.90 8.80 -12.24
N LEU A 30 6.62 8.10 -13.13
CA LEU A 30 7.29 6.84 -12.79
C LEU A 30 8.50 7.07 -11.87
N LYS A 31 9.24 8.17 -12.06
CA LYS A 31 10.41 8.54 -11.23
C LYS A 31 10.03 9.02 -9.83
N ALA A 32 8.78 9.41 -9.59
CA ALA A 32 8.31 9.78 -8.26
C ALA A 32 8.53 8.64 -7.24
N PRO A 33 8.74 8.92 -5.94
CA PRO A 33 9.01 7.90 -4.91
C PRO A 33 7.98 6.75 -4.87
N ALA A 34 6.71 7.07 -5.16
CA ALA A 34 5.63 6.09 -5.22
C ALA A 34 5.38 5.50 -6.63
N GLY A 35 5.94 6.10 -7.69
CA GLY A 35 5.68 5.76 -9.09
C GLY A 35 6.01 4.30 -9.41
N ARG A 36 7.25 3.88 -9.09
CA ARG A 36 7.68 2.47 -9.24
C ARG A 36 6.74 1.49 -8.53
N HIS A 37 6.33 1.80 -7.30
CA HIS A 37 5.44 0.92 -6.52
C HIS A 37 4.06 0.79 -7.18
N LYS A 38 3.51 1.90 -7.69
CA LYS A 38 2.25 1.90 -8.45
C LYS A 38 2.37 1.05 -9.71
N ALA A 39 3.46 1.16 -10.46
CA ALA A 39 3.70 0.39 -11.67
C ALA A 39 3.76 -1.13 -11.38
N VAL A 40 4.45 -1.54 -10.31
CA VAL A 40 4.50 -2.96 -9.89
C VAL A 40 3.11 -3.47 -9.54
N VAL A 41 2.33 -2.72 -8.76
CA VAL A 41 0.96 -3.10 -8.37
C VAL A 41 0.03 -3.16 -9.59
N ALA A 42 0.15 -2.22 -10.52
CA ALA A 42 -0.62 -2.22 -11.76
C ALA A 42 -0.31 -3.45 -12.62
N ALA A 43 0.97 -3.80 -12.79
CA ALA A 43 1.39 -5.00 -13.51
C ALA A 43 0.85 -6.28 -12.86
N MET A 44 0.92 -6.38 -11.53
CA MET A 44 0.31 -7.49 -10.80
C MET A 44 -1.22 -7.53 -10.99
N GLY A 45 -1.88 -6.37 -10.93
CA GLY A 45 -3.32 -6.27 -11.06
C GLY A 45 -3.83 -6.58 -12.47
N ALA A 46 -3.05 -6.29 -13.52
CA ALA A 46 -3.41 -6.63 -14.90
C ALA A 46 -3.53 -8.15 -15.09
N ILE A 47 -2.70 -8.92 -14.39
CA ILE A 47 -2.74 -10.39 -14.40
C ILE A 47 -3.89 -10.91 -13.53
N LEU A 48 -4.11 -10.31 -12.35
CA LEU A 48 -5.13 -10.78 -11.41
C LEU A 48 -6.56 -10.36 -11.78
N LYS A 49 -6.72 -9.27 -12.52
CA LYS A 49 -8.01 -8.68 -12.91
C LYS A 49 -7.99 -8.26 -14.39
N PRO A 50 -7.79 -9.20 -15.33
CA PRO A 50 -7.74 -8.86 -16.75
C PRO A 50 -9.08 -8.28 -17.20
N GLY A 51 -9.04 -7.18 -17.95
CA GLY A 51 -10.23 -6.50 -18.48
C GLY A 51 -11.07 -5.77 -17.43
N ARG A 52 -10.59 -5.62 -16.18
CA ARG A 52 -11.26 -4.83 -15.14
C ARG A 52 -10.34 -3.70 -14.64
N PRO A 53 -10.88 -2.49 -14.41
CA PRO A 53 -10.07 -1.42 -13.84
C PRO A 53 -9.56 -1.80 -12.45
N ILE A 54 -8.27 -1.54 -12.20
CA ILE A 54 -7.66 -1.66 -10.88
C ILE A 54 -7.91 -0.34 -10.16
N GLN A 55 -9.06 -0.23 -9.51
CA GLN A 55 -9.34 0.90 -8.66
C GLN A 55 -8.60 0.70 -7.32
N ALA A 56 -7.53 1.46 -7.11
CA ALA A 56 -6.91 1.60 -5.80
C ALA A 56 -7.64 2.71 -5.04
N THR A 57 -8.70 2.37 -4.33
CA THR A 57 -9.32 3.31 -3.39
C THR A 57 -8.36 3.46 -2.21
N LEU A 58 -7.68 4.61 -2.11
CA LEU A 58 -7.09 5.04 -0.84
C LEU A 58 -8.26 5.44 0.05
N GLU A 59 -8.82 4.47 0.76
CA GLU A 59 -9.74 4.77 1.84
C GLU A 59 -8.92 5.41 2.96
N ASP A 60 -9.19 6.67 3.26
CA ASP A 60 -8.65 7.32 4.45
C ASP A 60 -9.39 6.75 5.66
N HIS A 61 -8.77 5.77 6.33
CA HIS A 61 -9.34 5.09 7.49
C HIS A 61 -9.28 5.99 8.74
N ARG A 62 -9.88 7.19 8.67
CA ARG A 62 -10.01 8.15 9.79
C ARG A 62 -10.80 7.60 10.99
N TRP A 63 -11.37 6.40 10.84
CA TRP A 63 -12.02 5.64 11.90
C TRP A 63 -11.02 4.94 12.84
N ILE A 64 -9.74 4.82 12.47
CA ILE A 64 -8.65 4.39 13.36
C ILE A 64 -7.65 5.55 13.53
N GLU A 65 -7.99 6.50 14.38
CA GLU A 65 -7.15 7.61 14.80
C GLU A 65 -7.07 7.64 16.34
N PRO A 66 -6.09 8.34 16.96
CA PRO A 66 -5.98 8.42 18.42
C PRO A 66 -7.27 8.85 19.13
N ARG A 67 -8.12 9.64 18.46
CA ARG A 67 -9.44 10.04 18.96
C ARG A 67 -10.47 8.90 18.94
N THR A 68 -10.46 8.03 17.93
CA THR A 68 -11.42 6.93 17.81
C THR A 68 -11.00 5.71 18.62
N LEU A 69 -9.69 5.51 18.82
CA LEU A 69 -9.14 4.50 19.75
C LEU A 69 -9.60 4.72 21.19
N LYS A 70 -9.92 5.98 21.56
CA LYS A 70 -10.47 6.36 22.88
C LYS A 70 -11.96 6.08 23.03
N LEU A 71 -12.67 5.70 21.95
CA LEU A 71 -14.09 5.39 22.06
C LEU A 71 -14.28 4.11 22.91
N PRO A 72 -15.21 4.10 23.88
CA PRO A 72 -15.38 2.97 24.80
C PRO A 72 -15.57 1.62 24.10
N ARG A 73 -16.33 1.61 23.00
CA ARG A 73 -16.60 0.41 22.20
C ARG A 73 -15.35 -0.11 21.47
N ILE A 74 -14.54 0.79 20.92
CA ILE A 74 -13.29 0.45 20.22
C ILE A 74 -12.29 -0.11 21.24
N SER A 75 -12.16 0.53 22.41
CA SER A 75 -11.30 0.07 23.50
C SER A 75 -11.67 -1.33 24.00
N ALA A 76 -12.97 -1.63 24.16
CA ALA A 76 -13.44 -2.95 24.55
C ALA A 76 -13.05 -4.04 23.54
N ILE A 77 -13.15 -3.74 22.24
CA ILE A 77 -12.77 -4.68 21.16
C ILE A 77 -11.26 -4.89 21.17
N LEU A 78 -10.46 -3.83 21.30
CA LEU A 78 -9.00 -3.94 21.36
C LEU A 78 -8.57 -4.77 22.56
N LYS A 79 -9.18 -4.56 23.72
CA LYS A 79 -8.94 -5.35 24.92
C LYS A 79 -9.25 -6.83 24.68
N PHE A 80 -10.42 -7.14 24.12
CA PHE A 80 -10.79 -8.51 23.78
C PHE A 80 -9.76 -9.18 22.84
N LEU A 81 -9.33 -8.46 21.79
CA LEU A 81 -8.36 -8.99 20.83
C LEU A 81 -6.98 -9.20 21.46
N SER A 82 -6.53 -8.31 22.34
CA SER A 82 -5.28 -8.49 23.09
C SER A 82 -5.35 -9.66 24.05
N ASP A 83 -6.47 -9.82 24.75
CA ASP A 83 -6.69 -10.94 25.66
C ASP A 83 -6.77 -12.28 24.88
N LEU A 84 -7.31 -12.28 23.65
CA LEU A 84 -7.41 -13.46 22.78
C LEU A 84 -6.08 -13.85 22.12
N THR A 85 -5.28 -12.88 21.70
CA THR A 85 -4.09 -13.10 20.87
C THR A 85 -2.77 -13.00 21.65
N GLY A 86 -2.79 -12.42 22.85
CA GLY A 86 -1.58 -12.10 23.63
C GLY A 86 -0.77 -10.93 23.08
N VAL A 87 -1.22 -10.28 22.00
CA VAL A 87 -0.52 -9.16 21.36
C VAL A 87 -1.05 -7.84 21.90
N GLN A 88 -0.16 -7.04 22.47
CA GLN A 88 -0.48 -5.67 22.88
C GLN A 88 -0.40 -4.74 21.67
N PRO A 89 -1.34 -3.78 21.50
CA PRO A 89 -1.28 -2.83 20.42
C PRO A 89 -0.04 -1.93 20.57
N SER A 90 0.88 -2.01 19.61
CA SER A 90 2.10 -1.19 19.59
C SER A 90 1.75 0.25 19.24
N ALA A 91 1.89 1.16 20.21
CA ALA A 91 1.86 2.59 19.99
C ALA A 91 3.18 3.03 19.32
N SER A 92 3.28 2.88 18.00
CA SER A 92 4.35 3.53 17.22
C SER A 92 3.80 4.82 16.61
N GLU A 93 4.12 5.95 17.24
CA GLU A 93 4.02 7.28 16.63
C GLU A 93 4.88 7.32 15.36
N PRO A 94 4.35 7.81 14.22
CA PRO A 94 5.23 8.28 13.16
C PRO A 94 5.86 9.59 13.61
N THR A 95 7.13 9.53 14.05
CA THR A 95 8.00 10.70 14.17
C THR A 95 8.11 11.36 12.80
N ASN A 96 7.29 12.38 12.56
CA ASN A 96 7.50 13.34 11.49
C ASN A 96 8.68 14.23 11.91
N ALA A 97 9.88 13.87 11.47
CA ALA A 97 11.00 14.81 11.39
C ALA A 97 10.84 15.63 10.10
N ALA A 98 10.92 16.95 10.29
CA ALA A 98 10.77 18.01 9.31
C ALA A 98 11.81 18.00 8.18
#